data_AF-A0A353R8E3-F1
#
_entry.id   AF-A0A353R8E3-F1
#
_cell.length_a   1.000
_cell.length_b   1.000
_cell.length_c   1.000
_cell.angle_alpha   90.00
_cell.angle_beta   90.00
_cell.angle_gamma   90.00
#
_symmetry.space_group_name_H-M   'P 1'
#
loop_
_entity.id
_entity.type
_entity.pdbx_description
1 polymer ?
#
loop_
_entity_poly.entity_id
_entity_poly.type
_entity_poly.pdbx_seq_one_letter_code
_entity_poly.pdbx_strand_id
1 'polypeptide(L)'
;MLHTLESRAVIEGPSRWLDEVHRGQLELAGADAGIRPDVSFASALTSDAVIEKGQLYMKDFFTWFPYENSLCILHMTGHEIKQYLEYSCTLTMVINFDTAAGILYTIHRDRPEGERIE
;
A
#
# COMPACT_ATOMS: atom_id res chain seq x y z
N MET A 1 8.49 -14.92 10.33
CA MET A 1 7.46 -15.05 9.27
C MET A 1 7.23 -16.51 8.91
N LEU A 2 5.99 -16.92 8.65
CA LEU A 2 5.65 -18.32 8.29
C LEU A 2 5.78 -18.60 6.77
N HIS A 3 5.81 -17.56 5.92
CA HIS A 3 5.84 -17.67 4.46
C HIS A 3 6.81 -16.63 3.84
N THR A 4 7.29 -16.92 2.62
CA THR A 4 8.06 -15.98 1.79
C THR A 4 7.13 -14.89 1.26
N LEU A 5 7.64 -13.66 1.17
CA LEU A 5 6.91 -12.49 0.69
C LEU A 5 7.48 -12.03 -0.65
N GLU A 6 6.60 -11.79 -1.62
CA GLU A 6 6.97 -11.36 -2.97
C GLU A 6 6.23 -10.08 -3.33
N SER A 7 6.97 -9.08 -3.83
CA SER A 7 6.37 -7.79 -4.15
C SER A 7 5.49 -7.82 -5.38
N ARG A 8 5.75 -8.73 -6.34
CA ARG A 8 4.97 -8.89 -7.58
C ARG A 8 3.47 -9.11 -7.33
N ALA A 9 3.13 -9.71 -6.18
CA ALA A 9 1.74 -10.04 -5.83
C ALA A 9 0.83 -8.81 -5.79
N VAL A 10 1.39 -7.61 -5.55
CA VAL A 10 0.64 -6.35 -5.56
C VAL A 10 -0.01 -6.05 -6.91
N ILE A 11 0.61 -6.47 -8.01
CA ILE A 11 0.11 -6.25 -9.37
C ILE A 11 -1.08 -7.18 -9.64
N GLU A 12 -1.21 -8.27 -8.89
CA GLU A 12 -2.28 -9.26 -9.05
C GLU A 12 -3.42 -9.05 -8.05
N GLY A 13 -3.17 -8.37 -6.92
CA GLY A 13 -4.19 -8.06 -5.93
C GLY A 13 -3.63 -7.87 -4.52
N PRO A 14 -4.37 -8.32 -3.47
CA PRO A 14 -3.94 -8.18 -2.09
C PRO A 14 -2.54 -8.80 -1.83
N SER A 15 -1.68 -8.04 -1.16
CA SER A 15 -0.31 -8.43 -0.88
C SER A 15 -0.08 -8.48 0.63
N ARG A 16 0.18 -9.68 1.16
CA ARG A 16 0.46 -9.90 2.58
C ARG A 16 1.55 -8.96 3.12
N TRP A 17 2.51 -8.60 2.28
CA TRP A 17 3.60 -7.73 2.69
C TRP A 17 3.16 -6.27 2.82
N LEU A 18 2.35 -5.74 1.88
CA LEU A 18 1.72 -4.41 2.06
C LEU A 18 0.73 -4.41 3.21
N ASP A 19 0.04 -5.52 3.48
CA ASP A 19 -0.82 -5.63 4.66
C ASP A 19 -0.04 -5.40 5.96
N GLU A 20 1.22 -5.87 6.06
CA GLU A 20 2.07 -5.60 7.22
C GLU A 20 2.52 -4.13 7.29
N VAL A 21 2.81 -3.50 6.14
CA VAL A 21 3.13 -2.07 6.05
C VAL A 21 1.95 -1.23 6.51
N HIS A 22 0.76 -1.49 5.97
CA HIS A 22 -0.47 -0.82 6.32
C HIS A 22 -0.80 -0.99 7.81
N ARG A 23 -0.63 -2.19 8.36
CA ARG A 23 -0.80 -2.44 9.80
C ARG A 23 0.14 -1.55 10.60
N GLY A 24 1.42 -1.53 10.27
CA GLY A 24 2.42 -0.69 10.93
C GLY A 24 2.09 0.81 10.84
N GLN A 25 1.66 1.30 9.68
CA GLN A 25 1.27 2.70 9.50
C GLN A 25 0.07 3.07 10.38
N LEU A 26 -0.99 2.24 10.40
CA LEU A 26 -2.19 2.49 11.21
C LEU A 26 -1.91 2.42 12.71
N GLU A 27 -1.09 1.45 13.15
CA GLU A 27 -0.66 1.33 14.55
C GLU A 27 0.19 2.52 14.98
N LEU A 28 1.19 2.91 14.17
CA LEU A 28 2.10 4.02 14.49
C LEU A 28 1.37 5.37 14.51
N ALA A 29 0.53 5.63 13.50
CA ALA A 29 -0.23 6.88 13.43
C ALA A 29 -1.15 7.08 14.65
N GLY A 30 -1.75 5.99 15.15
CA GLY A 30 -2.63 6.03 16.31
C GLY A 30 -1.92 6.15 17.66
N ALA A 31 -0.59 5.95 17.73
CA ALA A 31 0.13 5.87 19.00
C ALA A 31 0.38 7.26 19.65
N ASP A 32 0.77 8.27 18.86
CA ASP A 32 1.25 9.55 19.39
C ASP A 32 0.39 10.77 19.00
N ALA A 33 -0.40 10.69 17.93
CA ALA A 33 -1.04 11.89 17.35
C ALA A 33 -2.40 12.24 17.98
N GLY A 34 -3.01 11.34 18.77
CA GLY A 34 -4.41 11.46 19.19
C GLY A 34 -5.42 11.39 18.03
N ILE A 35 -4.93 11.20 16.81
CA ILE A 35 -5.68 11.02 15.57
C ILE A 35 -5.51 9.57 15.18
N ARG A 36 -6.63 8.87 14.95
CA ARG A 36 -6.64 7.48 14.51
C ARG A 36 -7.11 7.44 13.06
N PRO A 37 -6.20 7.26 12.08
CA PRO A 37 -6.61 7.10 10.69
C PRO A 37 -7.39 5.80 10.53
N ASP A 38 -8.44 5.85 9.70
CA ASP A 38 -9.21 4.66 9.32
C ASP A 38 -8.68 3.99 8.05
N VAL A 39 -7.96 4.76 7.22
CA VAL A 39 -7.44 4.33 5.91
C VAL A 39 -5.95 4.56 5.86
N SER A 40 -5.23 3.63 5.24
CA SER A 40 -3.78 3.73 5.00
C SER A 40 -3.49 3.49 3.53
N PHE A 41 -2.58 4.28 2.96
CA PHE A 41 -2.10 4.15 1.58
C PHE A 41 -0.59 3.86 1.56
N ALA A 42 -0.17 3.00 0.63
CA ALA A 42 1.23 2.67 0.43
C ALA A 42 1.48 2.17 -1.01
N SER A 43 2.56 2.65 -1.63
CA SER A 43 3.00 2.21 -2.95
C SER A 43 3.91 0.98 -2.85
N ALA A 44 3.79 0.07 -3.81
CA ALA A 44 4.82 -0.92 -4.08
C ALA A 44 5.93 -0.34 -4.95
N LEU A 45 7.04 0.09 -4.35
CA LEU A 45 8.13 0.76 -5.07
C LEU A 45 8.97 -0.18 -5.98
N THR A 46 8.91 -1.49 -5.77
CA THR A 46 9.67 -2.47 -6.56
C THR A 46 8.83 -3.70 -6.89
N SER A 47 8.89 -4.17 -8.13
CA SER A 47 8.04 -5.26 -8.65
C SER A 47 8.58 -6.68 -8.48
N ASP A 48 9.84 -6.84 -8.04
CA ASP A 48 10.54 -8.14 -8.01
C ASP A 48 11.32 -8.41 -6.72
N ALA A 49 11.03 -7.69 -5.64
CA ALA A 49 11.62 -7.94 -4.33
C ALA A 49 11.07 -9.22 -3.69
N VAL A 50 11.97 -9.99 -3.08
CA VAL A 50 11.65 -11.23 -2.36
C VAL A 50 12.26 -11.16 -0.96
N ILE A 51 11.44 -11.42 0.05
CA ILE A 51 11.89 -11.60 1.43
C ILE A 51 11.57 -13.02 1.84
N GLU A 52 12.63 -13.80 2.06
CA GLU A 52 12.50 -15.20 2.41
C GLU A 52 11.84 -15.41 3.77
N LYS A 53 11.12 -16.52 3.92
CA LYS A 53 10.57 -16.93 5.20
C LYS A 53 11.69 -17.03 6.25
N GLY A 54 11.45 -16.48 7.44
CA GLY A 54 12.42 -16.53 8.53
C GLY A 54 12.32 -15.38 9.51
N GLN A 55 13.42 -15.17 10.23
CA GLN A 55 13.65 -14.00 11.07
C GLN A 55 13.87 -12.78 10.16
N LEU A 56 13.14 -11.69 10.44
CA LEU A 56 13.32 -10.41 9.76
C LEU A 56 14.44 -9.61 10.42
N TYR A 57 15.24 -8.93 9.60
CA TYR A 57 16.25 -7.97 10.00
C TYR A 57 15.99 -6.62 9.35
N MET A 58 16.53 -5.54 9.93
CA MET A 58 16.39 -4.18 9.37
C MET A 58 16.81 -4.08 7.90
N LYS A 59 17.85 -4.82 7.48
CA LYS A 59 18.31 -4.85 6.08
C LYS A 59 17.23 -5.34 5.10
N ASP A 60 16.32 -6.20 5.56
CA ASP A 60 15.27 -6.80 4.72
C ASP A 60 14.16 -5.77 4.43
N PHE A 61 13.95 -4.80 5.32
CA PHE A 61 13.02 -3.68 5.07
C PHE A 61 13.53 -2.76 3.95
N PHE A 62 14.84 -2.49 3.92
CA PHE A 62 15.47 -1.69 2.87
C PHE A 62 15.50 -2.37 1.50
N THR A 63 15.26 -3.69 1.44
CA THR A 63 15.02 -4.39 0.16
C THR A 63 13.79 -3.83 -0.56
N TRP A 64 12.83 -3.25 0.17
CA TRP A 64 11.57 -2.76 -0.40
C TRP A 64 11.34 -1.26 -0.29
N PHE A 65 11.67 -0.68 0.85
CA PHE A 65 11.65 0.77 1.06
C PHE A 65 13.10 1.26 1.18
N PRO A 66 13.80 1.46 0.04
CA PRO A 66 15.17 1.96 0.08
C PRO A 66 15.24 3.44 0.52
N TYR A 67 14.10 4.12 0.61
CA TYR A 67 13.98 5.52 0.96
C TYR A 67 13.39 5.72 2.35
N GLU A 68 13.92 6.69 3.09
CA GLU A 68 13.42 7.12 4.39
C GLU A 68 12.19 8.02 4.24
N ASN A 69 11.07 7.46 3.79
CA ASN A 69 9.82 8.19 3.72
C ASN A 69 9.25 8.47 5.12
N SER A 70 8.64 9.65 5.29
CA SER A 70 7.90 9.99 6.51
C SER A 70 6.41 9.64 6.38
N LEU A 71 5.78 9.25 7.49
CA LEU A 71 4.33 9.01 7.53
C LEU A 71 3.59 10.36 7.66
N CYS A 72 2.60 10.59 6.80
CA CYS A 72 1.75 11.77 6.82
C CYS A 72 0.30 11.36 7.07
N ILE A 73 -0.38 12.10 7.95
CA ILE A 73 -1.81 11.93 8.22
C ILE A 73 -2.57 13.05 7.52
N LEU A 74 -3.55 12.68 6.71
CA LEU A 74 -4.39 13.60 5.95
C LEU A 74 -5.86 13.38 6.31
N HIS A 75 -6.67 14.43 6.26
CA HIS A 75 -8.12 14.31 6.27
C HIS A 75 -8.64 14.40 4.84
N MET A 76 -9.35 13.37 4.38
CA MET A 76 -9.86 13.24 3.02
C MET A 76 -11.32 12.83 3.03
N THR A 77 -12.09 13.36 2.09
CA THR A 77 -13.45 12.90 1.79
C THR A 77 -13.41 11.58 1.03
N GLY A 78 -14.51 10.82 1.06
CA GLY A 78 -14.64 9.59 0.25
C GLY A 78 -14.47 9.84 -1.26
N HIS A 79 -14.83 11.03 -1.74
CA HIS A 79 -14.62 11.42 -3.15
C HIS A 79 -13.14 11.57 -3.48
N GLU A 80 -12.36 12.24 -2.62
CA GLU A 80 -10.92 12.41 -2.81
C GLU A 80 -10.18 11.08 -2.71
N ILE A 81 -10.58 10.20 -1.78
CA ILE A 81 -10.04 8.83 -1.68
C ILE A 81 -10.27 8.07 -2.99
N LYS A 82 -11.50 8.11 -3.53
CA LYS A 82 -11.81 7.45 -4.80
C LYS A 82 -10.97 8.04 -5.94
N GLN A 83 -10.88 9.36 -6.05
CA GLN A 83 -10.07 10.01 -7.09
C GLN A 83 -8.59 9.65 -7.00
N TYR A 84 -8.04 9.54 -5.79
CA TYR A 84 -6.66 9.10 -5.57
C TYR A 84 -6.43 7.65 -6.05
N LEU A 85 -7.35 6.74 -5.74
CA LEU A 85 -7.27 5.34 -6.19
C LEU A 85 -7.43 5.21 -7.72
N GLU A 86 -8.31 6.01 -8.32
CA GLU A 86 -8.45 6.09 -9.79
C GLU A 86 -7.14 6.56 -10.44
N TYR A 87 -6.54 7.63 -9.91
CA TYR A 87 -5.27 8.17 -10.39
C TYR A 87 -4.14 7.13 -10.29
N SER A 88 -4.06 6.42 -9.17
CA SER A 88 -3.06 5.36 -8.98
C SER A 88 -3.21 4.22 -10.00
N CYS A 89 -4.44 3.90 -10.41
CA CYS A 89 -4.69 2.89 -11.44
C CYS A 89 -4.31 3.33 -12.87
N THR A 90 -4.23 4.64 -13.15
CA THR A 90 -3.82 5.15 -14.47
C THR A 90 -2.31 5.01 -14.69
N LEU A 91 -1.52 5.20 -13.64
CA LEU A 91 -0.06 5.12 -13.71
C LEU A 91 0.38 3.66 -13.70
N THR A 92 0.28 3.01 -14.86
CA THR A 92 0.76 1.63 -15.13
C THR A 92 2.28 1.44 -14.98
N MET A 93 3.03 2.46 -14.55
CA MET A 93 4.43 2.31 -14.17
C MET A 93 4.49 1.97 -12.68
N VAL A 94 5.00 0.76 -12.41
CA VAL A 94 5.29 0.06 -11.14
C VAL A 94 5.51 0.93 -9.89
N ILE A 95 5.94 2.17 -10.01
CA ILE A 95 6.42 3.03 -8.93
C ILE A 95 5.30 3.70 -8.10
N ASN A 96 4.05 3.78 -8.59
CA ASN A 96 2.94 4.47 -7.91
C ASN A 96 1.62 3.67 -7.88
N PHE A 97 1.68 2.34 -7.90
CA PHE A 97 0.48 1.54 -7.62
C PHE A 97 0.27 1.50 -6.11
N ASP A 98 -0.53 2.45 -5.63
CA ASP A 98 -0.89 2.64 -4.24
C ASP A 98 -2.03 1.69 -3.88
N THR A 99 -1.77 0.84 -2.90
CA THR A 99 -2.80 0.02 -2.27
C THR A 99 -3.41 0.76 -1.10
N ALA A 100 -4.65 0.39 -0.75
CA ALA A 100 -5.33 0.91 0.42
C ALA A 100 -5.71 -0.21 1.40
N ALA A 101 -5.60 0.09 2.69
CA ALA A 101 -6.16 -0.72 3.78
C ALA A 101 -7.19 0.08 4.58
N GLY A 102 -8.13 -0.62 5.23
CA GLY A 102 -9.21 -0.01 6.01
C GLY A 102 -10.50 0.21 5.21
N ILE A 103 -10.46 -0.02 3.89
CA ILE A 103 -11.61 -0.01 2.98
C ILE A 103 -11.58 -1.25 2.09
N LEU A 104 -12.76 -1.64 1.60
CA LEU A 104 -12.90 -2.64 0.54
C LEU A 104 -13.18 -1.91 -0.76
N TYR A 105 -12.47 -2.28 -1.82
CA TYR A 105 -12.64 -1.69 -3.14
C TYR A 105 -12.29 -2.73 -4.21
N THR A 106 -12.89 -2.57 -5.39
CA THR A 106 -12.65 -3.41 -6.57
C THR A 106 -12.06 -2.54 -7.68
N ILE A 107 -11.05 -3.07 -8.37
CA ILE A 107 -10.44 -2.42 -9.54
C ILE A 107 -10.90 -3.14 -10.81
N HIS A 108 -11.70 -2.45 -11.61
CA HIS A 108 -12.18 -2.93 -12.91
C HIS A 108 -11.24 -2.43 -14.02
N ARG A 109 -10.34 -3.29 -14.49
CA ARG A 109 -9.30 -2.94 -15.48
C ARG A 109 -9.83 -2.74 -16.90
N ASP A 110 -11.03 -3.23 -17.16
CA ASP A 110 -11.76 -3.13 -18.42
C ASP A 110 -12.58 -1.83 -18.54
N ARG A 111 -12.74 -1.09 -17.44
CA ARG A 111 -13.45 0.20 -17.41
C ARG A 111 -12.53 1.38 -17.81
N PRO A 112 -13.10 2.46 -18.38
CA PRO A 112 -12.33 3.66 -18.71
C PRO A 112 -11.69 4.29 -17.47
N GLU A 113 -10.65 5.09 -17.69
CA GLU A 113 -10.01 5.87 -16.64
C GLU A 113 -11.04 6.76 -15.91
N GLY A 114 -10.98 6.78 -14.57
CA GLY A 114 -11.93 7.52 -13.73
C GLY A 114 -13.18 6.74 -13.34
N GLU A 115 -13.36 5.52 -13.86
CA GLU A 115 -14.50 4.64 -13.56
C GLU A 115 -14.08 3.24 -13.09
N ARG A 116 -12.81 3.04 -12.70
CA ARG A 116 -12.25 1.73 -12.37
C ARG A 116 -12.50 1.29 -10.94
N ILE A 117 -12.74 2.22 -10.01
CA ILE A 117 -12.85 1.97 -8.57
C ILE A 117 -14.31 1.88 -8.13
N GLU A 118 -14.66 0.76 -7.51
CA GLU A 118 -15.97 0.47 -6.91
C GLU A 118 -15.84 0.02 -5.45
#